data_AF-A0A920E220-F1
#
_entry.id   AF-A0A920E220-F1
#
_cell.length_a   1.000
_cell.length_b   1.000
_cell.length_c   1.000
_cell.angle_alpha   90.00
_cell.angle_beta   90.00
_cell.angle_gamma   90.00
#
_symmetry.space_group_name_H-M   'P 1'
#
loop_
_entity.id
_entity.type
_entity.pdbx_description
1 polymer ?
#
loop_
_entity_poly.entity_id
_entity_poly.type
_entity_poly.pdbx_seq_one_letter_code
_entity_poly.pdbx_strand_id
1 'polypeptide(L)' 'MAVHLPLGPEAILEAQLLMLASHNILNPANGSPITVPSQDMVLGLYYMTKQKVSTDEIRVKGEG' A
#
# COMPACT_ATOMS: atom_id res chain seq x y z
N MET A 1 18.89 -2.66 -7.49
CA MET A 1 18.91 -2.61 -6.02
C MET A 1 20.03 -3.53 -5.54
N ALA A 2 20.89 -3.07 -4.64
CA ALA A 2 21.93 -3.91 -4.06
C ALA A 2 21.31 -4.85 -3.00
N VAL A 3 21.80 -6.08 -2.92
CA VAL A 3 21.37 -7.07 -1.94
C VAL A 3 22.56 -7.33 -1.00
N HIS A 4 22.34 -7.14 0.29
CA HIS A 4 23.34 -7.38 1.33
C HIS A 4 22.84 -8.48 2.26
N LEU A 5 23.71 -9.44 2.58
CA LEU A 5 23.37 -10.58 3.43
C LEU A 5 24.03 -10.44 4.82
N PRO A 6 23.27 -10.20 5.90
CA PRO A 6 23.81 -10.19 7.25
C PRO A 6 24.19 -11.63 7.68
N LEU A 7 25.38 -11.80 8.24
CA LEU A 7 25.92 -13.12 8.64
C LEU A 7 25.96 -13.33 10.16
N GLY A 8 26.19 -12.28 10.94
CA GLY A 8 26.24 -12.37 12.40
C GLY A 8 24.84 -12.40 13.02
N PRO A 9 24.63 -13.13 14.14
CA PRO A 9 23.34 -13.21 14.80
C PRO A 9 22.82 -11.83 15.25
N GLU A 10 23.71 -10.92 15.66
CA GLU A 10 23.38 -9.55 16.04
C GLU A 10 22.90 -8.76 14.82
N ALA A 11 23.62 -8.85 13.69
CA ALA A 11 23.25 -8.17 12.45
C ALA A 11 21.93 -8.70 11.86
N ILE A 12 21.66 -10.01 11.99
CA ILE A 12 20.38 -10.61 11.60
C ILE A 12 19.25 -10.05 12.48
N LEU A 13 19.46 -9.99 13.79
CA LEU A 13 18.48 -9.46 14.73
C LEU A 13 18.16 -7.99 14.44
N GLU A 14 19.18 -7.15 14.20
CA GLU A 14 18.99 -5.75 13.85
C GLU A 14 18.22 -5.59 12.52
N ALA A 15 18.56 -6.39 11.51
CA ALA A 15 17.87 -6.35 10.23
C ALA A 15 16.38 -6.71 10.38
N GLN A 16 16.05 -7.68 11.24
CA GLN A 16 14.67 -8.10 11.49
C GLN A 16 13.90 -7.11 12.37
N LEU A 17 14.54 -6.55 13.40
CA LEU A 17 13.86 -5.71 14.36
C LEU A 17 13.72 -4.26 13.87
N LEU A 18 14.80 -3.71 13.29
CA LEU A 18 14.90 -2.29 12.95
C LEU A 18 14.75 -2.03 11.45
N MET A 19 15.28 -2.89 10.59
CA MET A 19 15.34 -2.63 9.14
C MET A 19 14.21 -3.31 8.34
N LEU A 20 13.36 -4.11 8.99
CA LEU A 20 12.28 -4.82 8.32
C LEU A 20 11.26 -3.83 7.75
N ALA A 21 10.84 -4.06 6.50
CA ALA A 21 9.96 -3.12 5.78
C ALA A 21 8.62 -2.89 6.49
N SER A 22 8.05 -3.91 7.13
CA SER A 22 6.78 -3.80 7.87
C SER A 22 6.87 -2.88 9.09
N HIS A 23 8.07 -2.67 9.65
CA HIS A 23 8.28 -1.73 10.76
C HIS A 23 8.55 -0.30 10.28
N ASN A 24 8.77 -0.09 8.97
CA ASN A 24 9.17 1.20 8.39
C ASN A 24 8.13 1.73 7.38
N ILE A 25 6.83 1.58 7.68
CA ILE A 25 5.74 2.04 6.77
C ILE A 25 5.47 3.54 6.82
N LEU A 26 5.98 4.24 7.84
CA LEU A 26 5.82 5.68 8.05
C LEU A 26 7.15 6.41 7.81
N ASN A 27 7.05 7.65 7.35
CA ASN A 27 8.18 8.56 7.23
C ASN A 27 8.63 9.00 8.64
N PRO A 28 9.89 8.75 9.04
CA PRO A 28 10.37 9.14 10.37
C PRO A 28 10.40 10.66 10.57
N ALA A 29 10.45 11.47 9.51
CA ALA A 29 10.53 12.92 9.61
C ALA A 29 9.19 13.59 9.98
N ASN A 30 8.06 13.01 9.59
CA ASN A 30 6.75 13.66 9.72
C ASN A 30 5.58 12.71 10.03
N GLY A 31 5.83 11.40 10.15
CA GLY A 31 4.81 10.40 10.47
C GLY A 31 3.83 10.08 9.33
N SER A 32 3.97 10.69 8.14
CA SER A 32 3.12 10.37 7.00
C SER A 32 3.42 8.96 6.45
N PRO A 33 2.42 8.22 5.95
CA PRO A 33 2.65 6.90 5.37
C PRO A 33 3.44 7.01 4.06
N ILE A 34 4.49 6.20 3.91
CA ILE A 34 5.29 6.12 2.68
C ILE A 34 4.90 4.92 1.81
N THR A 35 4.40 3.86 2.43
CA THR A 35 3.91 2.66 1.74
C THR A 35 2.43 2.83 1.41
N VAL A 36 2.13 3.63 0.39
CA VAL A 36 0.77 3.89 -0.07
C VAL A 36 0.48 3.20 -1.42
N PRO A 37 -0.78 2.85 -1.71
CA PRO A 37 -1.17 2.38 -3.04
C PRO A 37 -0.70 3.34 -4.15
N SER A 38 -0.22 2.79 -5.27
CA SER A 38 0.23 3.56 -6.43
C SER A 38 -0.28 2.96 -7.73
N GLN A 39 -0.36 3.81 -8.76
CA GLN A 39 -0.73 3.44 -10.14
C GLN A 39 -1.98 2.55 -10.20
N ASP A 40 -1.82 1.31 -10.64
CA ASP A 40 -2.91 0.36 -10.87
C ASP A 40 -3.71 0.04 -9.61
N MET A 41 -3.07 0.06 -8.43
CA MET A 41 -3.79 -0.13 -7.18
C MET A 41 -4.77 1.02 -6.92
N VAL A 42 -4.36 2.27 -7.20
CA VAL A 42 -5.24 3.43 -7.03
C VAL A 42 -6.36 3.39 -8.06
N LEU A 43 -6.06 3.04 -9.32
CA LEU A 43 -7.07 2.92 -10.38
C LEU A 43 -8.09 1.83 -10.06
N GLY A 44 -7.62 0.66 -9.62
CA GLY A 44 -8.47 -0.46 -9.26
C GLY A 44 -9.37 -0.12 -8.08
N LEU A 45 -8.81 0.43 -6.99
CA LEU A 45 -9.60 0.89 -5.85
C LEU A 45 -10.64 1.93 -6.26
N TYR A 46 -10.23 2.96 -7.02
CA TYR A 46 -11.14 3.99 -7.51
C TYR A 46 -12.29 3.41 -8.31
N TYR A 47 -12.02 2.53 -9.28
CA TYR A 47 -13.05 1.90 -10.10
C TYR A 47 -14.00 1.02 -9.29
N MET A 48 -13.46 0.22 -8.35
CA MET A 48 -14.27 -0.67 -7.51
C MET A 48 -15.20 0.12 -6.56
N THR A 49 -14.75 1.27 -6.06
CA THR A 49 -15.55 2.09 -5.13
C THR A 49 -16.39 3.15 -5.85
N LYS A 50 -16.24 3.33 -7.16
CA LYS A 50 -17.02 4.30 -7.93
C LYS A 50 -18.49 3.90 -7.93
N GLN A 51 -19.36 4.81 -7.52
CA GLN A 51 -20.81 4.61 -7.63
C GLN A 51 -21.20 4.37 -9.09
N LYS A 52 -22.01 3.34 -9.32
CA LYS A 52 -22.56 3.07 -10.65
C LYS A 52 -23.72 4.01 -10.89
N VAL A 53 -23.73 4.61 -12.07
CA VAL A 53 -24.87 5.41 -12.54
C VAL A 53 -25.76 4.58 -13.46
N SER A 54 -27.08 4.81 -13.42
CA SER A 54 -28.00 4.20 -14.37
C SER A 54 -27.69 4.75 -15.75
N THR A 55 -27.66 3.83 -16.70
CA THR A 55 -27.54 4.13 -18.12
C THR A 55 -28.81 3.64 -18.82
N ASP A 56 -29.02 4.02 -20.07
CA ASP A 56 -30.19 3.60 -20.85
C ASP A 56 -30.28 2.07 -20.99
N GLU A 57 -29.16 1.37 -20.84
CA GLU A 57 -29.04 -0.08 -20.93
C GLU A 57 -29.08 -0.80 -19.57
N ILE A 58 -28.60 -0.16 -18.50
CA ILE A 58 -28.44 -0.78 -17.18
C ILE A 58 -28.99 0.14 -16.09
N ARG A 59 -30.11 -0.27 -15.49
CA ARG A 59 -30.71 0.43 -14.34
C ARG A 59 -30.09 -0.01 -13.02
N VAL A 60 -29.39 0.89 -12.35
CA VAL A 60 -28.78 0.65 -11.04
C VAL A 60 -29.85 0.75 -9.95
N LYS A 61 -30.05 -0.31 -9.16
CA LYS A 61 -30.99 -0.30 -8.03
C LYS A 61 -30.41 0.54 -6.89
N GLY A 62 -31.17 1.53 -6.42
CA GLY A 62 -30.75 2.41 -5.31
C GLY A 62 -30.04 3.70 -5.73
N GLU A 63 -30.05 4.04 -7.02
CA GLU A 63 -29.68 5.38 -7.48
C GLU A 63 -30.86 6.34 -7.25
N GLY A 64 -30.67 7.28 -6.32
CA GLY A 64 -31.64 8.28 -5.87
C GLY A 64 -30.99 9.27 -4.91
#